data_AF-A0A956IH20-F1
#
_entry.id   AF-A0A956IH20-F1
#
_cell.length_a   1.000
_cell.length_b   1.000
_cell.length_c   1.000
_cell.angle_alpha   90.00
_cell.angle_beta   90.00
_cell.angle_gamma   90.00
#
_symmetry.space_group_name_H-M   'P 1'
#
loop_
_entity.id
_entity.type
_entity.pdbx_description
1 polymer ?
#
loop_
_entity_poly.entity_id
_entity_poly.type
_entity_poly.pdbx_seq_one_letter_code
_entity_poly.pdbx_strand_id
1 'polypeptide(L)'
;LALGKYGELEDACGDAPCPERQSDIDAGRTLMTVTNGLLIGGGVLLAVGVTLYFTAPDEPTDAQPVTALRIGPGSLLLEGQF
;
A
#
# COMPACT_ATOMS: atom_id res chain seq x y z
N LEU A 1 8.88 -16.06 14.94
CA LEU A 1 9.93 -15.05 14.66
C LEU A 1 10.16 -14.05 15.81
N ALA A 2 9.17 -13.76 16.67
CA ALA A 2 9.38 -12.93 17.87
C ALA A 2 10.05 -13.67 19.05
N LEU A 3 9.79 -14.97 19.21
CA LEU A 3 10.32 -15.81 20.31
C LEU A 3 11.85 -15.94 20.30
N GLY A 4 12.48 -16.02 19.12
CA GLY A 4 13.94 -16.14 19.01
C GLY A 4 14.67 -14.88 19.43
N LYS A 5 14.07 -13.70 19.20
CA LYS A 5 14.63 -12.41 19.62
C LYS A 5 14.54 -12.21 21.12
N TYR A 6 13.49 -12.72 21.77
CA TYR A 6 13.35 -12.63 23.22
C TYR A 6 14.42 -13.44 23.95
N GLY A 7 14.68 -14.69 23.51
CA GLY A 7 15.73 -15.53 24.10
C GLY A 7 17.14 -14.97 23.93
N GLU A 8 17.45 -14.37 22.78
CA GLU A 8 18.75 -13.71 22.54
C GLU A 8 18.98 -12.47 23.44
N LEU A 9 17.90 -11.75 23.82
CA LEU A 9 18.00 -10.61 24.72
C LEU A 9 18.07 -11.02 26.20
N GLU A 10 17.42 -12.13 26.57
CA GLU A 10 17.42 -12.67 27.93
C GLU A 10 18.80 -13.24 28.31
N ASP A 11 19.46 -13.97 27.39
CA ASP A 11 20.83 -14.43 27.56
C ASP A 11 21.86 -13.28 27.58
N ALA A 12 21.57 -12.17 26.90
CA ALA A 12 22.49 -11.02 26.82
C ALA A 12 22.46 -10.13 28.07
N CYS A 13 21.39 -10.17 28.88
CA CYS A 13 21.27 -9.36 30.09
C CYS A 13 21.62 -10.11 31.39
N GLY A 14 21.44 -11.43 31.45
CA GLY A 14 21.72 -12.21 32.66
C GLY A 14 21.07 -11.62 33.93
N ASP A 15 21.75 -11.70 35.07
CA ASP A 15 21.32 -11.17 36.39
C ASP A 15 21.65 -9.68 36.62
N ALA A 16 22.15 -8.95 35.62
CA ALA A 16 22.52 -7.54 35.73
C ALA A 16 21.45 -6.63 35.11
N PRO A 17 21.30 -5.36 35.58
CA PRO A 17 20.45 -4.40 34.89
C PRO A 17 20.98 -4.18 33.47
N CYS A 18 20.17 -4.55 32.49
CA CYS A 18 20.47 -4.37 31.07
C CYS A 18 20.97 -2.94 30.83
N PRO A 19 22.08 -2.76 30.09
CA PRO A 19 22.56 -1.42 29.78
C PRO A 19 21.44 -0.60 29.11
N GLU A 20 21.25 0.63 29.57
CA GLU A 20 20.29 1.62 29.06
C GLU A 20 20.56 1.90 27.58
N ARG A 21 20.10 1.00 26.72
CA ARG A 21 20.12 1.12 25.27
C ARG A 21 18.85 1.82 24.82
N GLN A 22 18.64 3.02 25.36
CA GLN A 22 17.46 3.83 25.11
C GLN A 22 17.25 4.06 23.60
N SER A 23 18.35 4.22 22.84
CA SER A 23 18.32 4.31 21.37
C SER A 23 17.78 3.07 20.66
N ASP A 24 18.08 1.86 21.16
CA ASP A 24 17.61 0.61 20.56
C ASP A 24 16.14 0.34 20.97
N ILE A 25 15.73 0.79 22.17
CA ILE A 25 14.33 0.74 22.64
C ILE A 25 13.47 1.72 21.83
N ASP A 26 13.95 2.94 21.61
CA ASP A 26 13.24 3.95 20.81
C ASP A 26 13.15 3.54 19.34
N ALA A 27 14.21 2.93 18.80
CA ALA A 27 14.17 2.31 17.47
C ALA A 27 13.14 1.17 17.41
N GLY A 28 13.08 0.31 18.43
CA GLY A 28 12.11 -0.75 18.55
C GLY A 28 10.66 -0.24 18.63
N ARG A 29 10.41 0.80 19.43
CA ARG A 29 9.09 1.45 19.54
C ARG A 29 8.65 2.10 18.23
N THR A 30 9.58 2.74 17.52
CA THR A 30 9.31 3.33 16.21
C THR A 30 8.98 2.24 15.19
N LEU A 31 9.76 1.14 15.15
CA LEU A 31 9.48 -0.01 14.29
C LEU A 31 8.11 -0.64 14.60
N MET A 32 7.76 -0.81 15.88
CA MET A 32 6.46 -1.35 16.28
C MET A 32 5.32 -0.45 15.82
N THR A 33 5.47 0.87 15.95
CA THR A 33 4.44 1.84 15.54
C THR A 33 4.24 1.83 14.03
N VAL A 34 5.33 1.85 13.26
CA VAL A 34 5.29 1.77 11.80
C VAL A 34 4.69 0.44 11.35
N THR A 35 5.08 -0.67 11.97
CA THR A 35 4.57 -2.01 11.62
C THR A 35 3.08 -2.11 11.92
N ASN A 36 2.62 -1.64 13.08
CA ASN A 36 1.19 -1.63 13.42
C ASN A 36 0.40 -0.72 12.47
N GLY A 37 0.92 0.47 12.16
CA GLY A 37 0.32 1.36 11.18
C GLY A 37 0.21 0.73 9.80
N LEU A 38 1.24 0.02 9.35
CA LEU A 38 1.27 -0.66 8.06
C LEU A 38 0.35 -1.89 8.04
N LEU A 39 0.23 -2.64 9.13
CA LEU A 39 -0.70 -3.76 9.24
C LEU A 39 -2.15 -3.28 9.19
N ILE A 40 -2.49 -2.24 9.95
CA ILE A 40 -3.84 -1.68 9.96
C ILE A 40 -4.14 -1.02 8.61
N GLY A 41 -3.27 -0.11 8.16
CA GLY A 41 -3.45 0.61 6.90
C GLY A 41 -3.47 -0.32 5.70
N GLY A 42 -2.54 -1.27 5.64
CA GLY A 42 -2.49 -2.30 4.60
C GLY A 42 -3.73 -3.20 4.62
N GLY A 43 -4.21 -3.59 5.80
CA GLY A 43 -5.45 -4.35 5.95
C GLY A 43 -6.67 -3.63 5.42
N VAL A 44 -6.83 -2.34 5.75
CA VAL A 44 -7.93 -1.50 5.23
C VAL A 44 -7.84 -1.35 3.72
N LEU A 45 -6.64 -1.07 3.18
CA LEU A 45 -6.45 -0.87 1.75
C LEU A 45 -6.74 -2.15 0.96
N LEU A 46 -6.32 -3.32 1.47
CA LEU A 46 -6.69 -4.61 0.89
C LEU A 46 -8.19 -4.86 0.95
N ALA A 47 -8.85 -4.59 2.07
CA ALA A 47 -10.30 -4.78 2.21
C ALA A 47 -11.07 -3.90 1.20
N VAL A 48 -10.69 -2.63 1.07
CA VAL A 48 -11.28 -1.71 0.09
C VAL A 48 -11.01 -2.19 -1.33
N GLY A 49 -9.77 -2.59 -1.65
CA GLY A 49 -9.41 -3.10 -2.96
C GLY A 49 -10.19 -4.35 -3.35
N VAL A 50 -10.34 -5.31 -2.44
CA VAL A 50 -11.15 -6.53 -2.65
C VAL A 50 -12.63 -6.17 -2.84
N THR A 51 -13.15 -5.25 -2.02
CA THR A 51 -14.55 -4.81 -2.14
C THR A 51 -14.78 -4.18 -3.51
N LEU A 52 -13.94 -3.22 -3.90
CA LEU A 52 -14.00 -2.57 -5.19
C LEU A 52 -13.83 -3.56 -6.34
N TYR A 53 -12.95 -4.55 -6.22
CA TYR A 53 -12.78 -5.57 -7.26
C TYR A 53 -14.08 -6.36 -7.53
N PHE A 54 -14.85 -6.67 -6.49
CA PHE A 54 -16.10 -7.40 -6.64
C PHE A 54 -17.32 -6.50 -6.93
N THR A 55 -17.28 -5.23 -6.53
CA THR A 55 -18.39 -4.29 -6.74
C THR A 55 -18.17 -3.36 -7.92
N ALA A 56 -17.00 -3.40 -8.56
CA ALA A 56 -16.72 -2.58 -9.73
C ALA A 56 -17.71 -2.95 -10.85
N PRO A 57 -18.42 -1.96 -11.42
CA PRO A 57 -19.18 -2.20 -12.62
C PRO A 57 -18.21 -2.54 -13.76
N ASP A 58 -18.56 -3.53 -14.57
CA ASP A 58 -17.84 -3.77 -15.82
C ASP A 58 -17.90 -2.48 -16.65
N GLU A 59 -16.73 -1.91 -16.98
CA GLU A 59 -16.68 -0.84 -17.97
C GLU A 59 -17.28 -1.39 -19.26
N PRO A 60 -18.21 -0.67 -19.93
CA PRO A 60 -18.64 -1.07 -21.25
C PRO A 60 -17.39 -1.13 -22.12
N THR A 61 -17.06 -2.33 -22.59
CA THR A 61 -15.96 -2.66 -23.52
C THR A 61 -16.00 -1.87 -24.84
N ASP A 62 -16.95 -0.93 -24.99
CA ASP A 62 -17.16 -0.10 -26.16
C ASP A 62 -16.90 1.41 -25.96
N ALA A 63 -16.42 1.85 -24.79
CA ALA A 63 -15.85 3.20 -24.67
C ALA A 63 -14.42 3.26 -25.23
N GLN A 64 -14.22 2.68 -26.41
CA GLN A 64 -13.03 3.01 -27.19
C GLN A 64 -13.18 4.50 -27.55
N PRO A 65 -12.18 5.36 -27.25
CA PRO A 65 -12.22 6.75 -27.69
C PRO A 65 -12.25 6.75 -29.21
N VAL A 66 -13.44 6.88 -29.78
CA VAL A 66 -13.64 6.90 -31.22
C VAL A 66 -13.17 8.24 -31.72
N THR A 67 -12.01 8.23 -32.37
CA THR A 67 -11.51 9.36 -33.12
C THR A 67 -12.12 9.30 -34.51
N ALA A 68 -13.07 10.21 -34.78
CA ALA A 68 -13.66 10.33 -36.10
C ALA A 68 -12.89 11.40 -36.88
N LEU A 69 -12.26 10.98 -37.99
CA LEU A 69 -11.69 11.91 -38.96
C LEU A 69 -12.75 12.23 -40.02
N ARG A 70 -13.24 13.48 -40.03
CA ARG A 70 -14.15 13.95 -41.08
C ARG A 70 -13.37 14.71 -42.14
N ILE A 71 -13.57 14.32 -43.40
CA ILE A 71 -12.97 14.97 -44.56
C ILE A 71 -14.03 15.83 -45.24
N GLY A 72 -13.77 17.12 -45.38
CA GLY A 72 -14.61 18.08 -46.08
C GLY A 72 -13.85 18.80 -47.20
N PRO A 73 -14.54 19.49 -48.13
CA PRO A 73 -13.89 20.26 -49.17
C PRO A 73 -13.07 21.40 -48.55
N GLY A 74 -11.75 21.21 -48.49
CA GLY A 74 -10.78 22.17 -47.95
C GLY A 74 -10.44 22.01 -46.47
N SER A 75 -10.93 20.97 -45.77
CA SER A 75 -10.61 20.78 -44.35
C SER A 75 -10.57 19.32 -43.89
N LEU A 76 -9.82 19.10 -42.81
CA LEU A 76 -9.78 17.87 -42.04
C LEU A 76 -10.21 18.21 -40.61
N LEU A 77 -11.26 17.55 -40.11
CA LEU A 77 -11.74 17.75 -38.76
C LEU A 77 -11.51 16.48 -37.94
N LEU A 78 -10.84 16.62 -36.80
CA LEU A 78 -10.65 15.55 -35.83
C LEU A 78 -11.65 15.76 -34.69
N GLU A 79 -12.59 14.85 -34.54
CA GLU A 79 -13.61 14.88 -33.48
C GLU A 79 -13.32 13.73 -32.52
N GLY A 80 -13.20 14.04 -31.23
CA GLY A 80 -13.01 13.07 -30.16
C GLY A 80 -14.12 13.20 -29.13
N GLN A 81 -14.67 12.07 -28.68
CA GLN A 81 -15.51 11.97 -27.50
C GLN A 81 -14.76 11.21 -26.41
N PHE A 82 -14.77 11.74 -25.19
CA PHE A 82 -14.07 11.26 -24.01
C PHE A 82 -15.03 11.13 -22.84
#